data_AF-A0A924BRK4-F1
#
_entry.id   AF-A0A924BRK4-F1
#
_cell.length_a   1.000
_cell.length_b   1.000
_cell.length_c   1.000
_cell.angle_alpha   90.00
_cell.angle_beta   90.00
_cell.angle_gamma   90.00
#
_symmetry.space_group_name_H-M   'P 1'
#
loop_
_entity.id
_entity.type
_entity.pdbx_description
1 polymer ?
#
loop_
_entity_poly.entity_id
_entity_poly.type
_entity_poly.pdbx_seq_one_letter_code
_entity_poly.pdbx_strand_id
1 'polypeptide(L)'
;MIVAFLTLIVFLIAISGIKVAQEYHRFIIFRLGRFQSIKGPGLFYVIPIIEGQQRVDIRTQTIGLEQQETITKDSVTIKVNAVLWFKIVDPEKSIIKVVDYNKAVYQFSVSALRNIIGQHSLDEVLKDRETINATLQKIVDTVTEPWGIQIEMVEMKDVEIPEGMQRAMAREAEAIREKRARIVKAEAELESSIKLTQGAKIMEDSPIALE
;
A
#
# COMPACT_ATOMS: atom_id res chain seq x y z
N MET A 1 36.83 14.82 -49.99
CA MET A 1 36.45 15.35 -48.66
C MET A 1 34.97 15.17 -48.34
N ILE A 2 34.04 15.63 -49.19
CA ILE A 2 32.58 15.57 -48.90
C ILE A 2 32.06 14.14 -48.69
N VAL A 3 32.45 13.20 -49.56
CA VAL A 3 32.03 11.79 -49.43
C VAL A 3 32.56 11.16 -48.13
N ALA A 4 33.82 11.43 -47.77
CA ALA A 4 34.43 10.95 -46.53
C ALA A 4 33.78 11.54 -45.27
N PHE A 5 33.32 12.79 -45.35
CA PHE A 5 32.60 13.44 -44.26
C PHE A 5 31.19 12.85 -44.09
N LEU A 6 30.47 12.61 -45.19
CA LEU A 6 29.15 11.96 -45.18
C LEU A 6 29.22 10.52 -44.64
N THR A 7 30.22 9.73 -45.07
CA THR A 7 30.38 8.36 -44.56
C THR A 7 30.71 8.34 -43.06
N LEU A 8 31.54 9.28 -42.59
CA LEU A 8 31.83 9.42 -41.16
C LEU A 8 30.58 9.75 -40.34
N ILE A 9 29.73 10.66 -40.84
CA ILE A 9 28.46 11.02 -40.16
C ILE A 9 27.52 9.81 -40.09
N VAL A 10 27.34 9.09 -41.19
CA VAL A 10 26.48 7.89 -41.22
C VAL A 10 27.00 6.82 -40.26
N PHE A 11 28.33 6.64 -40.20
CA PHE A 11 28.96 5.70 -39.28
C PHE A 11 28.75 6.08 -37.81
N LEU A 12 28.91 7.36 -37.45
CA LEU A 12 28.66 7.85 -36.09
C LEU A 12 27.20 7.70 -35.67
N ILE A 13 26.26 7.99 -36.59
CA ILE A 13 24.84 7.77 -36.37
C ILE A 13 24.59 6.28 -36.11
N ALA A 14 25.11 5.40 -36.96
CA ALA A 14 24.91 3.95 -36.84
C ALA A 14 25.37 3.40 -35.48
N ILE A 15 26.52 3.86 -34.95
CA ILE A 15 27.04 3.42 -33.65
C ILE A 15 26.18 3.94 -32.48
N SER A 16 25.60 5.14 -32.59
CA SER A 16 24.76 5.75 -31.56
C SER A 16 23.50 4.92 -31.21
N GLY A 17 23.09 4.03 -32.12
CA GLY A 17 21.98 3.10 -31.93
C GLY A 17 22.23 1.99 -30.90
N ILE A 18 23.47 1.73 -30.51
CA ILE A 18 23.80 0.71 -29.50
C ILE A 18 23.45 1.26 -28.11
N LYS A 19 22.53 0.59 -27.42
CA LYS A 19 22.09 0.93 -26.05
C LYS A 19 22.23 -0.27 -25.13
N VAL A 20 22.44 0.02 -23.85
CA VAL A 20 22.54 -0.98 -22.79
C VAL A 20 21.43 -0.74 -21.78
N ALA A 21 20.60 -1.76 -21.54
CA ALA A 21 19.60 -1.77 -20.50
C ALA A 21 20.11 -2.51 -19.26
N GLN A 22 19.86 -1.92 -18.08
CA GLN A 22 20.02 -2.62 -16.80
C GLN A 22 18.87 -3.60 -16.58
N GLU A 23 19.05 -4.60 -15.70
CA GLU A 23 18.06 -5.64 -15.39
C GLU A 23 16.68 -5.12 -15.02
N TYR A 24 16.64 -4.00 -14.30
CA TYR A 24 15.42 -3.35 -13.82
C TYR A 24 14.79 -2.36 -14.81
N HIS A 25 15.39 -2.16 -15.99
CA HIS A 25 14.82 -1.29 -17.01
C HIS A 25 14.17 -2.09 -18.14
N ARG A 26 13.10 -1.55 -18.68
CA ARG A 26 12.51 -1.97 -19.95
C ARG A 26 12.43 -0.77 -20.88
N PHE A 27 12.79 -0.99 -22.14
CA PHE A 27 12.74 0.04 -23.17
C PHE A 27 11.62 -0.28 -24.14
N ILE A 28 10.67 0.64 -24.27
CA ILE A 28 9.56 0.55 -25.20
C ILE A 28 9.98 1.28 -26.46
N ILE A 29 10.06 0.56 -27.56
CA ILE A 29 10.50 1.10 -28.85
C ILE A 29 9.27 1.47 -29.68
N PHE A 30 9.27 2.71 -30.13
CA PHE A 30 8.31 3.26 -31.08
C PHE A 30 9.01 3.49 -32.42
N ARG A 31 8.43 3.00 -33.50
CA ARG A 31 8.91 3.25 -34.85
C ARG A 31 7.87 4.08 -35.59
N LEU A 32 8.21 5.30 -35.98
CA LEU A 32 7.31 6.21 -36.69
C LEU A 32 5.93 6.35 -36.00
N GLY A 33 5.92 6.42 -34.66
CA GLY A 33 4.71 6.57 -33.85
C GLY A 33 3.92 5.29 -33.58
N ARG A 34 4.37 4.12 -34.07
CA ARG A 34 3.76 2.82 -33.75
C ARG A 34 4.61 2.05 -32.75
N PHE A 35 3.96 1.38 -31.80
CA PHE A 35 4.63 0.42 -30.93
C PHE A 35 5.21 -0.73 -31.77
N GLN A 36 6.45 -1.11 -31.47
CA GLN A 36 7.13 -2.20 -32.17
C GLN A 36 7.50 -3.36 -31.24
N SER A 37 8.21 -3.07 -30.15
CA SER A 37 8.66 -4.12 -29.23
C SER A 37 9.11 -3.55 -27.89
N ILE A 38 9.09 -4.40 -26.87
CA ILE A 38 9.74 -4.17 -25.58
C ILE A 38 11.14 -4.79 -25.64
N LYS A 39 12.17 -4.00 -25.34
CA LYS A 39 13.54 -4.50 -25.17
C LYS A 39 13.87 -4.68 -23.70
N GLY A 40 14.36 -5.88 -23.39
CA GLY A 40 14.81 -6.30 -22.06
C GLY A 40 16.25 -5.88 -21.76
N PRO A 41 16.82 -6.42 -20.67
CA PRO A 41 18.16 -6.08 -20.22
C PRO A 41 19.26 -6.61 -21.15
N GLY A 42 20.41 -5.95 -21.12
CA GLY A 42 21.54 -6.24 -21.98
C GLY A 42 21.70 -5.26 -23.14
N LEU A 43 22.52 -5.65 -24.12
CA LEU A 43 22.81 -4.85 -25.29
C LEU A 43 21.70 -4.99 -26.33
N PHE A 44 21.15 -3.88 -26.80
CA PHE A 44 20.19 -3.88 -27.89
C PHE A 44 20.45 -2.71 -28.84
N TYR A 45 20.00 -2.87 -30.07
CA TYR A 45 20.14 -1.87 -31.12
C TYR A 45 18.81 -1.16 -31.37
N VAL A 46 18.87 0.16 -31.40
CA VAL A 46 17.76 1.05 -31.77
C VAL A 46 18.19 1.82 -33.01
N ILE A 47 17.34 1.84 -34.04
CA ILE A 47 17.62 2.57 -35.26
C ILE A 47 17.55 4.07 -34.95
N PRO A 48 18.68 4.79 -34.92
CA PRO A 48 18.68 6.22 -34.59
C PRO A 48 17.82 6.98 -35.60
N ILE A 49 17.20 8.08 -35.16
CA ILE A 49 16.33 8.97 -35.96
C ILE A 49 14.94 8.39 -36.28
N ILE A 50 14.84 7.09 -36.60
CA ILE A 50 13.56 6.45 -36.98
C ILE A 50 12.82 5.88 -35.75
N GLU A 51 13.57 5.35 -34.78
CA GLU A 51 13.02 4.75 -33.57
C GLU A 51 13.17 5.68 -32.36
N GLY A 52 12.04 5.92 -31.70
CA GLY A 52 11.98 6.52 -30.37
C GLY A 52 12.03 5.42 -29.31
N GLN A 53 12.55 5.76 -28.12
CA GLN A 53 12.59 4.85 -26.99
C GLN A 53 12.06 5.53 -25.73
N GLN A 54 11.29 4.80 -24.93
CA GLN A 54 10.86 5.23 -23.59
C GLN A 54 11.31 4.20 -22.56
N ARG A 55 11.99 4.68 -21.52
CA ARG A 55 12.54 3.84 -20.46
C ARG A 55 11.53 3.76 -19.31
N VAL A 56 11.29 2.54 -18.84
CA VAL A 56 10.41 2.24 -17.71
C VAL A 56 11.18 1.40 -16.70
N ASP A 57 11.05 1.74 -15.41
CA ASP A 57 11.58 0.95 -14.31
C ASP A 57 10.51 -0.04 -13.84
N ILE A 58 10.87 -1.32 -13.75
CA ILE A 58 9.95 -2.39 -13.34
C ILE A 58 10.04 -2.72 -11.84
N ARG A 59 10.90 -2.03 -11.09
CA ARG A 59 11.00 -2.22 -9.63
C ARG A 59 9.75 -1.72 -8.93
N THR A 60 9.54 -2.22 -7.72
CA THR A 60 8.58 -1.68 -6.78
C THR A 60 8.90 -0.22 -6.51
N GLN A 61 7.92 0.64 -6.79
CA GLN A 61 7.94 2.06 -6.50
C GLN A 61 7.03 2.33 -5.32
N THR A 62 7.48 3.23 -4.44
CA THR A 62 6.72 3.68 -3.28
C THR A 62 6.21 5.09 -3.54
N ILE A 63 4.89 5.28 -3.43
CA ILE A 63 4.28 6.61 -3.49
C ILE A 63 3.53 6.87 -2.18
N GLY A 64 3.90 7.94 -1.49
CA GLY A 64 3.15 8.45 -0.35
C GLY A 64 1.96 9.27 -0.83
N LEU A 65 0.77 8.98 -0.29
CA LEU A 65 -0.42 9.80 -0.49
C LEU A 65 -0.41 10.95 0.50
N GLU A 66 -0.65 12.17 0.02
CA GLU A 66 -0.79 13.33 0.89
C GLU A 66 -1.97 13.17 1.84
N GLN A 67 -1.89 13.85 2.98
CA GLN A 67 -2.93 13.84 4.00
C GLN A 67 -4.24 14.40 3.44
N GLN A 68 -5.33 13.65 3.59
CA GLN A 68 -6.66 14.01 3.13
C GLN A 68 -7.60 14.18 4.31
N GLU A 69 -8.37 15.26 4.31
CA GLU A 69 -9.49 15.46 5.22
C GLU A 69 -10.73 14.77 4.64
N THR A 70 -11.37 13.92 5.44
CA THR A 70 -12.54 13.15 5.05
C THR A 70 -13.45 12.89 6.24
N ILE A 71 -14.67 12.45 5.96
CA ILE A 71 -15.70 12.18 6.96
C ILE A 71 -15.99 10.69 6.93
N THR A 72 -15.92 10.04 8.09
CA THR A 72 -16.28 8.63 8.28
C THR A 72 -17.79 8.42 8.23
N LYS A 73 -18.24 7.16 8.20
CA LYS A 73 -19.65 6.78 8.19
C LYS A 73 -20.46 7.36 9.37
N ASP A 74 -19.82 7.52 10.52
CA ASP A 74 -20.36 8.08 11.76
C ASP A 74 -20.22 9.61 11.85
N SER A 75 -19.97 10.29 10.72
CA SER A 75 -19.90 11.76 10.63
C SER A 75 -18.76 12.39 11.43
N VAL A 76 -17.66 11.65 11.65
CA VAL A 76 -16.45 12.21 12.27
C VAL A 76 -15.49 12.66 11.18
N THR A 77 -15.10 13.93 11.22
CA THR A 77 -14.05 14.45 10.37
C THR A 77 -12.70 13.93 10.86
N ILE A 78 -11.95 13.23 9.99
CA ILE A 78 -10.60 12.76 10.26
C ILE A 78 -9.66 13.16 9.15
N LYS A 79 -8.36 13.19 9.46
CA LYS A 79 -7.32 13.32 8.45
C LYS A 79 -6.52 12.04 8.35
N VAL A 80 -6.34 11.54 7.14
CA VAL A 80 -5.67 10.27 6.89
C VAL A 80 -4.60 10.40 5.81
N ASN A 81 -3.52 9.67 5.96
CA ASN A 81 -2.53 9.46 4.90
C ASN A 81 -2.26 7.95 4.72
N ALA A 82 -1.70 7.59 3.58
CA ALA A 82 -1.36 6.20 3.27
C ALA A 82 -0.14 6.14 2.35
N VAL A 83 0.47 4.97 2.27
CA VAL A 83 1.59 4.68 1.37
C VAL A 83 1.19 3.52 0.47
N LEU A 84 1.54 3.65 -0.82
CA LEU A 84 1.27 2.67 -1.86
C LEU A 84 2.59 2.10 -2.38
N TRP A 85 2.66 0.77 -2.48
CA TRP A 85 3.74 0.08 -3.19
C TRP A 85 3.16 -0.61 -4.42
N PHE A 86 3.73 -0.30 -5.57
CA PHE A 86 3.31 -0.92 -6.83
C PHE A 86 4.50 -1.13 -7.75
N LYS A 87 4.35 -2.03 -8.71
CA LYS A 87 5.33 -2.26 -9.77
C LYS A 87 4.66 -2.32 -11.12
N ILE A 88 5.46 -2.11 -12.16
CA ILE A 88 4.99 -2.21 -13.54
C ILE A 88 5.24 -3.65 -14.02
N VAL A 89 4.15 -4.37 -14.30
CA VAL A 89 4.19 -5.74 -14.82
C VAL A 89 4.21 -5.74 -16.34
N ASP A 90 3.46 -4.83 -16.95
CA ASP A 90 3.36 -4.68 -18.40
C ASP A 90 3.79 -3.25 -18.81
N PRO A 91 5.07 -3.07 -19.20
CA PRO A 91 5.59 -1.77 -19.60
C PRO A 91 4.86 -1.16 -20.79
N GLU A 92 4.43 -1.97 -21.75
CA GLU A 92 3.71 -1.48 -22.94
C GLU A 92 2.42 -0.78 -22.53
N LYS A 93 1.60 -1.44 -21.70
CA LYS A 93 0.36 -0.85 -21.19
C LYS A 93 0.61 0.40 -20.37
N SER A 94 1.67 0.43 -19.56
CA SER A 94 1.98 1.57 -18.68
C SER A 94 2.27 2.87 -19.42
N ILE A 95 2.67 2.78 -20.69
CA ILE A 95 2.96 3.94 -21.54
C ILE A 95 1.85 4.20 -22.57
N ILE A 96 1.23 3.16 -23.12
CA ILE A 96 0.26 3.32 -24.21
C ILE A 96 -1.15 3.58 -23.67
N LYS A 97 -1.52 3.00 -22.53
CA LYS A 97 -2.89 3.07 -21.99
C LYS A 97 -3.11 4.26 -21.06
N VAL A 98 -2.06 4.86 -20.55
CA VAL A 98 -2.13 5.99 -19.60
C VAL A 98 -1.01 6.98 -19.89
N VAL A 99 -1.32 8.29 -19.86
CA VAL A 99 -0.36 9.35 -20.16
C VAL A 99 0.72 9.43 -19.08
N ASP A 100 0.28 9.47 -17.82
CA ASP A 100 1.16 9.46 -16.65
C ASP A 100 0.58 8.48 -15.64
N TYR A 101 1.16 7.28 -15.59
CA TYR A 101 0.71 6.23 -14.70
C TYR A 101 0.88 6.61 -13.22
N ASN A 102 1.96 7.32 -12.86
CA ASN A 102 2.21 7.71 -11.47
C ASN A 102 1.11 8.64 -10.98
N LYS A 103 0.77 9.64 -11.79
CA LYS A 103 -0.29 10.61 -11.47
C LYS A 103 -1.66 9.95 -11.45
N ALA A 104 -1.96 9.07 -12.41
CA ALA A 104 -3.24 8.37 -12.48
C ALA A 104 -3.46 7.46 -11.26
N VAL A 105 -2.45 6.64 -10.91
CA VAL A 105 -2.46 5.77 -9.73
C VAL A 105 -2.61 6.61 -8.46
N TYR A 106 -1.85 7.70 -8.31
CA TYR A 106 -1.93 8.61 -7.17
C TYR A 106 -3.34 9.18 -6.98
N GLN A 107 -3.90 9.77 -8.05
CA GLN A 107 -5.23 10.40 -8.00
C GLN A 107 -6.33 9.39 -7.70
N PHE A 108 -6.26 8.22 -8.33
CA PHE A 108 -7.22 7.15 -8.07
C PHE A 108 -7.12 6.65 -6.63
N SER A 109 -5.90 6.44 -6.12
CA SER A 109 -5.67 5.97 -4.75
C SER A 109 -6.20 6.96 -3.71
N VAL A 110 -6.02 8.28 -3.93
CA VAL A 110 -6.60 9.33 -3.07
C VAL A 110 -8.13 9.25 -3.06
N SER A 111 -8.74 9.09 -4.24
CA SER A 111 -10.20 8.96 -4.35
C SER A 111 -10.72 7.68 -3.68
N ALA A 112 -10.01 6.56 -3.86
CA ALA A 112 -10.36 5.28 -3.27
C ALA A 112 -10.23 5.30 -1.74
N LEU A 113 -9.16 5.93 -1.22
CA LEU A 113 -8.95 6.14 0.22
C LEU A 113 -10.09 6.97 0.84
N ARG A 114 -10.52 8.05 0.18
CA ARG A 114 -11.66 8.86 0.64
C ARG A 114 -12.96 8.04 0.66
N ASN A 115 -13.20 7.27 -0.39
CA ASN A 115 -14.42 6.46 -0.51
C ASN A 115 -14.47 5.35 0.55
N ILE A 116 -13.37 4.64 0.76
CA ILE A 116 -13.35 3.54 1.73
C ILE A 116 -13.56 4.05 3.15
N ILE A 117 -12.93 5.16 3.52
CA ILE A 117 -13.11 5.76 4.84
C ILE A 117 -14.55 6.22 5.06
N GLY A 118 -15.21 6.78 4.04
CA GLY A 118 -16.62 7.14 4.13
C GLY A 118 -17.57 5.96 4.33
N GLN A 119 -17.15 4.73 4.00
CA GLN A 119 -17.93 3.50 4.18
C GLN A 119 -17.70 2.84 5.55
N HIS A 120 -16.63 3.20 6.25
CA HIS A 120 -16.25 2.64 7.54
C HIS A 120 -16.51 3.62 8.70
N SER A 121 -16.79 3.07 9.88
CA SER A 121 -16.88 3.87 11.11
C SER A 121 -15.48 4.27 11.60
N LEU A 122 -15.39 5.28 12.47
CA LEU A 122 -14.11 5.67 13.07
C LEU A 122 -13.43 4.51 13.80
N ASP A 123 -14.20 3.69 14.52
CA ASP A 123 -13.67 2.56 15.28
C ASP A 123 -13.06 1.50 14.36
N GLU A 124 -13.72 1.19 13.24
CA GLU A 124 -13.20 0.28 12.20
C GLU A 124 -11.91 0.82 11.58
N VAL A 125 -11.84 2.12 11.28
CA VAL A 125 -10.64 2.77 10.73
C VAL A 125 -9.45 2.69 11.70
N LEU A 126 -9.71 2.68 13.02
CA LEU A 126 -8.68 2.60 14.03
C LEU A 126 -8.26 1.17 14.38
N LYS A 127 -9.20 0.22 14.44
CA LYS A 127 -8.96 -1.16 14.88
C LYS A 127 -8.73 -2.14 13.73
N ASP A 128 -9.48 -2.02 12.64
CA ASP A 128 -9.53 -3.00 11.55
C ASP A 128 -8.72 -2.54 10.32
N ARG A 129 -7.55 -1.94 10.57
CA ARG A 129 -6.68 -1.37 9.53
C ARG A 129 -6.29 -2.40 8.46
N GLU A 130 -6.04 -3.65 8.85
CA GLU A 130 -5.66 -4.72 7.92
C GLU A 130 -6.76 -5.02 6.90
N THR A 131 -8.02 -5.06 7.34
CA THR A 131 -9.19 -5.29 6.49
C THR A 131 -9.37 -4.15 5.49
N ILE A 132 -9.20 -2.91 5.94
CA ILE A 132 -9.30 -1.71 5.10
C ILE A 132 -8.16 -1.67 4.09
N ASN A 133 -6.92 -1.92 4.53
CA ASN A 133 -5.74 -2.00 3.66
C ASN A 133 -5.92 -3.04 2.54
N ALA A 134 -6.39 -4.25 2.89
CA ALA A 134 -6.62 -5.32 1.93
C ALA A 134 -7.74 -4.98 0.93
N THR A 135 -8.79 -4.32 1.40
CA THR A 135 -9.91 -3.90 0.55
C THR A 135 -9.48 -2.76 -0.39
N LEU A 136 -8.74 -1.78 0.13
CA LEU A 136 -8.19 -0.68 -0.66
C LEU A 136 -7.21 -1.19 -1.73
N GLN A 137 -6.33 -2.13 -1.36
CA GLN A 137 -5.44 -2.79 -2.31
C GLN A 137 -6.20 -3.41 -3.47
N LYS A 138 -7.24 -4.21 -3.21
CA LYS A 138 -8.04 -4.86 -4.26
C LYS A 138 -8.71 -3.85 -5.19
N ILE A 139 -9.27 -2.78 -4.62
CA ILE A 139 -9.95 -1.74 -5.40
C ILE A 139 -8.97 -1.02 -6.32
N VAL A 140 -7.80 -0.64 -5.81
CA VAL A 140 -6.76 0.04 -6.61
C VAL A 140 -6.21 -0.91 -7.67
N ASP A 141 -5.87 -2.14 -7.31
CA ASP A 141 -5.30 -3.13 -8.23
C ASP A 141 -6.21 -3.42 -9.43
N THR A 142 -7.51 -3.61 -9.18
CA THR A 142 -8.50 -3.86 -10.24
C THR A 142 -8.56 -2.73 -11.27
N VAL A 143 -8.39 -1.48 -10.83
CA VAL A 143 -8.45 -0.31 -11.74
C VAL A 143 -7.12 -0.06 -12.42
N THR A 144 -5.99 -0.43 -11.80
CA THR A 144 -4.65 -0.21 -12.35
C THR A 144 -4.16 -1.34 -13.25
N GLU A 145 -4.77 -2.53 -13.18
CA GLU A 145 -4.43 -3.69 -14.02
C GLU A 145 -4.48 -3.39 -15.55
N PRO A 146 -5.48 -2.68 -16.09
CA PRO A 146 -5.49 -2.29 -17.51
C PRO A 146 -4.33 -1.39 -17.93
N TRP A 147 -3.71 -0.70 -16.98
CA TRP A 147 -2.51 0.13 -17.19
C TRP A 147 -1.21 -0.68 -17.06
N GLY A 148 -1.27 -1.99 -16.79
CA GLY A 148 -0.09 -2.83 -16.63
C GLY A 148 0.63 -2.65 -15.30
N ILE A 149 -0.09 -2.16 -14.29
CA ILE A 149 0.45 -1.86 -12.96
C ILE A 149 -0.20 -2.79 -11.95
N GLN A 150 0.62 -3.38 -11.10
CA GLN A 150 0.19 -4.24 -10.01
C GLN A 150 0.47 -3.56 -8.67
N ILE A 151 -0.55 -3.51 -7.81
CA ILE A 151 -0.42 -3.00 -6.44
C ILE A 151 0.03 -4.13 -5.52
N GLU A 152 1.23 -4.00 -4.97
CA GLU A 152 1.80 -4.99 -4.05
C GLU A 152 1.24 -4.83 -2.64
N MET A 153 1.10 -3.58 -2.17
CA MET A 153 0.63 -3.29 -0.83
C MET A 153 0.09 -1.86 -0.73
N VAL A 154 -0.90 -1.67 0.14
CA VAL A 154 -1.37 -0.36 0.60
C VAL A 154 -1.33 -0.35 2.12
N GLU A 155 -0.78 0.69 2.72
CA GLU A 155 -0.74 0.84 4.17
C GLU A 155 -1.22 2.23 4.58
N MET A 156 -2.32 2.29 5.35
CA MET A 156 -2.70 3.51 6.06
C MET A 156 -1.69 3.80 7.16
N LYS A 157 -1.16 5.02 7.20
CA LYS A 157 -0.09 5.39 8.12
C LYS A 157 -0.66 6.03 9.39
N ASP A 158 -1.07 7.29 9.30
CA ASP A 158 -1.54 8.12 10.39
C ASP A 158 -3.02 8.48 10.19
N VAL A 159 -3.79 8.43 11.28
CA VAL A 159 -5.18 8.89 11.34
C VAL A 159 -5.28 9.91 12.46
N GLU A 160 -5.48 11.18 12.09
CA GLU A 160 -5.69 12.27 13.04
C GLU A 160 -7.18 12.51 13.23
N ILE A 161 -7.57 12.63 14.50
CA ILE A 161 -8.95 12.83 14.93
C ILE A 161 -9.01 14.17 15.68
N PRO A 162 -10.10 14.94 15.58
CA PRO A 162 -10.29 16.16 16.35
C PRO A 162 -10.11 15.93 17.85
N GLU A 163 -9.43 16.87 18.51
CA GLU A 163 -9.07 16.77 19.94
C GLU A 163 -10.30 16.57 20.85
N GLY A 164 -11.46 17.13 20.49
CA GLY A 164 -12.72 16.93 21.20
C GLY A 164 -13.15 15.46 21.22
N MET A 165 -13.09 14.79 20.07
CA MET A 165 -13.46 13.39 19.94
C MET A 165 -12.42 12.48 20.59
N GLN A 166 -11.13 12.79 20.40
CA GLN A 166 -10.03 12.04 21.04
C GLN A 166 -10.19 12.00 22.57
N ARG A 167 -10.53 13.14 23.19
CA ARG A 167 -10.79 13.21 24.63
C ARG A 167 -12.05 12.44 25.06
N ALA A 168 -13.11 12.48 24.25
CA ALA A 168 -14.33 11.73 24.52
C ALA A 168 -14.08 10.22 24.48
N MET A 169 -13.41 9.73 23.44
CA MET A 169 -13.02 8.32 23.29
C MET A 169 -12.07 7.86 24.40
N ALA A 170 -11.11 8.70 24.81
CA ALA A 170 -10.22 8.37 25.91
C ALA A 170 -10.98 8.15 27.23
N ARG A 171 -11.95 9.01 27.54
CA ARG A 171 -12.81 8.85 28.74
C ARG A 171 -13.69 7.62 28.66
N GLU A 172 -14.28 7.34 27.50
CA GLU A 172 -15.09 6.14 27.28
C GLU A 172 -14.25 4.86 27.43
N ALA A 173 -13.08 4.83 26.81
CA ALA A 173 -12.14 3.71 26.89
C ALA A 173 -11.66 3.47 28.33
N GLU A 174 -11.39 4.54 29.09
CA GLU A 174 -11.03 4.45 30.51
C GLU A 174 -12.17 3.85 31.34
N ALA A 175 -13.41 4.31 31.14
CA ALA A 175 -14.58 3.78 31.83
C ALA A 175 -14.84 2.29 31.50
N ILE A 176 -14.70 1.89 30.23
CA ILE A 176 -14.82 0.49 29.80
C ILE A 176 -13.71 -0.35 30.42
N ARG A 177 -12.47 0.15 30.41
CA ARG A 177 -11.31 -0.54 30.98
C ARG A 177 -11.47 -0.73 32.49
N GLU A 178 -11.96 0.28 33.20
CA GLU A 178 -12.21 0.22 34.64
C GLU A 178 -13.35 -0.76 34.96
N LYS A 179 -14.45 -0.72 34.20
CA LYS A 179 -15.55 -1.70 34.32
C LYS A 179 -15.04 -3.12 34.11
N ARG A 180 -14.24 -3.35 33.07
CA ARG A 180 -13.65 -4.66 32.77
C ARG A 180 -12.70 -5.12 33.89
N ALA A 181 -11.88 -4.23 34.42
CA ALA A 181 -11.00 -4.52 35.54
C ALA A 181 -11.79 -4.94 36.80
N ARG A 182 -12.91 -4.28 37.10
CA ARG A 182 -13.78 -4.67 38.22
C ARG A 182 -14.41 -6.06 38.04
N ILE A 183 -14.87 -6.38 36.83
CA ILE A 183 -15.43 -7.71 36.52
C ILE A 183 -14.36 -8.79 36.69
N VAL A 184 -13.19 -8.61 36.06
CA VAL A 184 -12.07 -9.57 36.16
C VAL A 184 -11.63 -9.75 37.61
N LYS A 185 -11.60 -8.68 38.41
CA LYS A 185 -11.28 -8.76 39.84
C LYS A 185 -12.33 -9.56 40.62
N ALA A 186 -13.62 -9.29 40.40
CA ALA A 186 -14.70 -10.00 41.07
C ALA A 186 -14.72 -11.50 40.69
N GLU A 187 -14.47 -11.83 39.43
CA GLU A 187 -14.31 -13.21 38.95
C GLU A 187 -13.12 -13.89 39.62
N ALA A 188 -11.97 -13.20 39.71
CA ALA A 188 -10.78 -13.71 40.39
C ALA A 188 -11.01 -13.93 41.91
N GLU A 189 -11.74 -13.03 42.58
CA GLU A 189 -12.11 -13.17 44.00
C GLU A 189 -13.03 -14.38 44.22
N LEU A 190 -14.00 -14.59 43.33
CA LEU A 190 -14.90 -15.75 43.37
C LEU A 190 -14.12 -17.06 43.12
N GLU A 191 -13.28 -17.10 42.09
CA GLU A 191 -12.46 -18.27 41.77
C GLU A 191 -11.51 -18.63 42.92
N SER A 192 -10.87 -17.62 43.53
CA SER A 192 -10.02 -17.79 44.71
C SER A 192 -10.80 -18.40 45.88
N SER A 193 -12.00 -17.87 46.17
CA SER A 193 -12.87 -18.35 47.25
C SER A 193 -13.31 -19.81 47.04
N ILE A 194 -13.60 -20.19 45.79
CA ILE A 194 -13.93 -21.59 45.44
C ILE A 194 -12.73 -22.50 45.68
N LYS A 195 -11.53 -22.13 45.19
CA LYS A 195 -10.31 -22.93 45.38
C LYS A 195 -9.94 -23.09 46.85
N LEU A 196 -10.05 -22.02 47.65
CA LEU A 196 -9.81 -22.08 49.09
C LEU A 196 -10.80 -23.02 49.80
N THR A 197 -12.08 -22.96 49.43
CA THR A 197 -13.11 -23.85 50.00
C THR A 197 -12.87 -25.31 49.63
N GLN A 198 -12.48 -25.58 48.38
CA GLN A 198 -12.10 -26.92 47.93
C GLN A 198 -10.87 -27.43 48.69
N GLY A 199 -9.84 -26.59 48.84
CA GLY A 199 -8.65 -26.93 49.63
C GLY A 199 -8.99 -27.25 51.09
N ALA A 200 -9.80 -26.41 51.74
CA ALA A 200 -10.24 -26.63 53.12
C ALA A 200 -11.01 -27.94 53.28
N LYS A 201 -11.89 -28.29 52.33
CA LYS A 201 -12.63 -29.56 52.36
C LYS A 201 -11.72 -30.78 52.19
N ILE A 202 -10.71 -30.69 51.33
CA ILE A 202 -9.70 -31.76 51.18
C ILE A 202 -8.90 -31.93 52.48
N MET A 203 -8.57 -30.83 53.16
CA MET A 203 -7.87 -30.87 54.46
C MET A 203 -8.75 -31.45 55.57
N GLU A 204 -10.05 -31.16 55.58
CA GLU A 204 -11.04 -31.74 56.51
C GLU A 204 -11.16 -33.27 56.31
N ASP A 205 -11.23 -33.71 55.05
CA ASP A 205 -11.35 -35.13 54.70
C ASP A 205 -10.04 -35.93 54.90
N SER A 206 -8.90 -35.27 55.06
CA SER A 206 -7.58 -35.92 55.17
C SER A 206 -6.74 -35.31 56.31
N PRO A 207 -6.93 -35.75 57.58
CA PRO A 207 -6.28 -35.18 58.77
C PRO A 207 -4.75 -35.22 58.75
N ILE A 208 -4.14 -36.09 57.93
CA ILE A 208 -2.68 -36.22 57.75
C ILE A 208 -2.11 -35.11 56.85
N ALA A 209 -2.94 -34.41 56.06
CA ALA A 209 -2.48 -33.38 55.12
C ALA A 209 -2.15 -32.02 55.78
N LEU A 210 -2.30 -31.91 57.10
CA LEU A 210 -2.05 -30.70 57.90
C LEU A 210 -0.68 -30.68 58.59
N GLU A 211 0.12 -31.76 58.49
CA GLU A 211 1.56 -31.79 58.83
C GLU A 211 2.42 -31.29 57.66
#